data_AF-A0A1Y3TQX9-F1
#
_entry.id   AF-A0A1Y3TQX9-F1
#
_cell.length_a   1.000
_cell.length_b   1.000
_cell.length_c   1.000
_cell.angle_alpha   90.00
_cell.angle_beta   90.00
_cell.angle_gamma   90.00
#
_symmetry.space_group_name_H-M   'P 1'
#
loop_
_entity.id
_entity.type
_entity.pdbx_description
1 polymer ?
#
loop_
_entity_poly.entity_id
_entity_poly.type
_entity_poly.pdbx_seq_one_letter_code
_entity_poly.pdbx_strand_id
1 'polypeptide(L)' 'MRKTPPIKIIVHYPQTQQGKQELAQRLADVHADAVVSTINKLDCPLKQKLDLLQAVIDTARGTYQPKKSAEAER' A
#
# COMPACT_ATOMS: atom_id res chain seq x y z
N MET A 1 29.30 15.51 -25.43
CA MET A 1 28.27 15.12 -24.44
C MET A 1 28.03 16.27 -23.48
N ARG A 2 26.82 16.88 -23.44
CA ARG A 2 26.49 17.87 -22.41
C ARG A 2 26.32 17.14 -21.07
N LYS A 3 27.16 17.45 -20.08
CA LYS A 3 26.96 16.99 -18.70
C LYS A 3 25.93 17.91 -18.06
N THR A 4 24.72 17.41 -17.81
CA THR A 4 23.72 18.14 -17.03
C THR A 4 24.28 18.31 -15.61
N PRO A 5 24.30 19.52 -15.03
CA PRO A 5 24.72 19.68 -13.64
C PRO A 5 23.76 18.90 -12.72
N PRO A 6 24.27 18.34 -11.60
CA PRO A 6 23.44 17.59 -10.66
C PRO A 6 22.37 18.50 -10.05
N ILE A 7 21.12 18.04 -10.05
CA ILE A 7 19.99 18.75 -9.47
C ILE A 7 20.07 18.61 -7.95
N LYS A 8 20.07 19.74 -7.24
CA LYS A 8 20.00 19.77 -5.77
C LYS A 8 18.53 19.80 -5.34
N ILE A 9 18.07 18.74 -4.69
CA ILE A 9 16.73 18.65 -4.12
C ILE A 9 16.83 18.85 -2.60
N ILE A 10 16.02 19.75 -2.04
CA ILE A 10 15.89 19.96 -0.60
C ILE A 10 14.43 19.71 -0.24
N VAL A 11 14.19 18.83 0.73
CA VAL A 11 12.83 18.47 1.19
C VAL A 11 12.61 19.05 2.58
N HIS A 12 11.53 19.82 2.73
CA HIS A 12 11.11 20.37 4.01
C HIS A 12 9.90 19.60 4.53
N TYR A 13 10.07 18.90 5.65
CA TYR A 13 9.01 18.13 6.27
C TYR A 13 8.11 19.00 7.15
N PRO A 14 6.80 18.67 7.27
CA PRO A 14 5.91 19.37 8.17
C PRO A 14 6.38 19.24 9.62
N GLN A 15 6.53 20.37 10.31
CA GLN A 15 6.96 20.40 11.70
C GLN A 15 5.78 20.37 12.68
N THR A 16 4.61 20.87 12.25
CA THR A 16 3.40 20.94 13.08
C THR A 16 2.66 19.60 13.11
N GLN A 17 1.92 19.34 14.18
CA GLN A 17 1.11 18.13 14.31
C GLN A 17 0.03 18.05 13.23
N GLN A 18 -0.65 19.17 12.95
CA GLN A 18 -1.63 19.25 11.86
C GLN A 18 -1.00 18.93 10.50
N GLY A 19 0.20 19.46 10.21
CA GLY A 19 0.89 19.17 8.95
C GLY A 19 1.30 17.71 8.81
N LYS A 20 1.69 17.07 9.93
CA LYS A 20 1.98 15.62 9.94
C LYS A 20 0.72 14.79 9.72
N GLN A 21 -0.41 15.18 10.31
CA GLN A 21 -1.70 14.50 10.11
C GLN A 21 -2.18 14.62 8.66
N GLU A 22 -2.10 15.82 8.08
CA GLU A 22 -2.44 16.05 6.67
C GLU A 22 -1.57 15.21 5.73
N LEU A 23 -0.25 15.15 5.99
CA LEU A 23 0.66 14.30 5.24
C LEU A 23 0.30 12.82 5.37
N ALA A 24 -0.02 12.35 6.58
CA ALA A 24 -0.42 10.97 6.83
C ALA A 24 -1.71 10.61 6.07
N GLN A 25 -2.69 11.52 6.04
CA GLN A 25 -3.93 11.32 5.29
C GLN A 25 -3.68 11.17 3.79
N ARG A 26 -2.90 12.08 3.20
CA ARG A 26 -2.54 12.01 1.76
C ARG A 26 -1.70 10.78 1.43
N LEU A 27 -0.82 10.38 2.35
CA LEU A 27 -0.02 9.17 2.20
C LEU A 27 -0.91 7.92 2.21
N ALA A 28 -1.98 7.91 3.02
CA ALA A 28 -2.94 6.81 3.06
C ALA A 28 -3.62 6.60 1.69
N ASP A 29 -3.98 7.68 1.00
CA ASP A 29 -4.57 7.61 -0.34
C ASP A 29 -3.60 7.00 -1.36
N VAL A 30 -2.34 7.45 -1.37
CA VAL A 30 -1.29 6.89 -2.23
C VAL A 30 -1.03 5.42 -1.91
N HIS A 31 -1.08 5.05 -0.63
CA HIS A 31 -0.92 3.66 -0.20
C HIS A 31 -2.08 2.78 -0.71
N ALA A 32 -3.32 3.27 -0.63
CA ALA A 32 -4.48 2.58 -1.18
C ALA A 32 -4.35 2.34 -2.69
N ASP A 33 -3.93 3.36 -3.45
CA ASP A 33 -3.69 3.24 -4.89
C ASP A 33 -2.60 2.22 -5.21
N ALA A 34 -1.50 2.21 -4.45
CA ALA A 34 -0.43 1.25 -4.61
C ALA A 34 -0.89 -0.19 -4.35
N VAL A 35 -1.71 -0.41 -3.31
CA VAL A 35 -2.30 -1.71 -3.00
C VAL A 35 -3.20 -2.19 -4.14
N VAL A 36 -4.14 -1.36 -4.59
CA VAL A 36 -5.06 -1.72 -5.68
C VAL A 36 -4.30 -2.00 -6.99
N SER A 37 -3.33 -1.16 -7.34
CA SER A 37 -2.48 -1.35 -8.51
C SER A 37 -1.70 -2.67 -8.44
N THR A 38 -1.20 -3.03 -7.27
CA THR A 38 -0.46 -4.28 -7.06
C THR A 38 -1.38 -5.49 -7.20
N ILE A 39 -2.55 -5.48 -6.55
CA ILE A 39 -3.52 -6.59 -6.62
C ILE A 39 -4.02 -6.79 -8.07
N ASN A 40 -4.25 -5.70 -8.80
CA ASN A 40 -4.71 -5.77 -10.18
C ASN A 40 -3.69 -6.45 -11.10
N LYS A 41 -2.38 -6.27 -10.86
CA LYS A 41 -1.28 -6.89 -11.62
C LYS A 41 -1.09 -8.38 -11.34
N LEU A 42 -1.71 -8.94 -10.29
CA LEU A 42 -1.59 -10.37 -10.00
C LEU A 42 -2.35 -11.21 -11.04
N ASP A 43 -1.74 -12.30 -11.49
CA ASP A 43 -2.36 -13.30 -12.36
C ASP A 43 -3.22 -14.27 -11.54
N CYS A 44 -4.35 -13.78 -11.02
CA CYS A 44 -5.31 -14.59 -10.30
C CYS A 44 -6.77 -14.24 -10.63
N PRO A 45 -7.72 -15.17 -10.43
CA PRO A 45 -9.13 -14.90 -10.64
C PRO A 45 -9.64 -13.74 -9.77
N LEU A 46 -10.66 -13.04 -10.25
CA LEU A 46 -11.25 -11.88 -9.56
C LEU A 46 -11.62 -12.19 -8.09
N LYS A 47 -12.17 -13.38 -7.83
CA LYS A 47 -12.53 -13.79 -6.46
C LYS A 47 -11.33 -13.80 -5.52
N GLN A 48 -10.19 -14.32 -5.96
CA GLN A 48 -8.96 -14.34 -5.15
C GLN A 48 -8.41 -12.91 -4.93
N LYS A 49 -8.53 -12.03 -5.92
CA LYS A 49 -8.18 -10.60 -5.77
C LYS A 49 -9.02 -9.92 -4.70
N LEU A 50 -10.34 -10.18 -4.69
CA LEU A 50 -11.26 -9.64 -3.67
C LEU A 50 -10.96 -10.20 -2.28
N ASP A 51 -10.74 -11.51 -2.17
CA ASP A 51 -10.37 -12.16 -0.91
C ASP A 51 -9.05 -11.59 -0.36
N LEU A 52 -8.07 -11.35 -1.24
CA LEU A 52 -6.79 -10.74 -0.88
C LEU A 52 -6.95 -9.28 -0.45
N LEU A 53 -7.74 -8.49 -1.18
CA LEU A 53 -8.02 -7.10 -0.81
C LEU A 53 -8.66 -7.02 0.58
N GLN A 54 -9.62 -7.91 0.87
CA GLN A 54 -10.24 -7.97 2.18
C GLN A 54 -9.24 -8.36 3.27
N ALA A 55 -8.37 -9.34 3.02
CA ALA A 55 -7.32 -9.72 3.94
C ALA A 55 -6.37 -8.55 4.25
N VAL A 56 -5.97 -7.76 3.23
CA VAL A 56 -5.14 -6.56 3.42
C VAL A 56 -5.84 -5.51 4.28
N ILE A 57 -7.14 -5.26 4.04
CA ILE A 57 -7.94 -4.35 4.85
C ILE A 57 -7.99 -4.82 6.31
N ASP A 58 -8.23 -6.11 6.54
CA ASP A 58 -8.29 -6.67 7.89
C ASP A 58 -6.92 -6.63 8.58
N THR A 59 -5.83 -6.82 7.83
CA THR A 59 -4.46 -6.67 8.37
C THR A 59 -4.20 -5.23 8.79
N ALA A 60 -4.56 -4.24 7.96
CA ALA A 60 -4.40 -2.83 8.29
C ALA A 60 -5.24 -2.39 9.50
N ARG A 61 -6.39 -3.04 9.72
CA ARG A 61 -7.26 -2.83 10.89
C ARG A 61 -6.83 -3.61 12.13
N GLY A 62 -5.84 -4.50 12.01
CA GLY A 62 -5.44 -5.41 13.09
C GLY A 62 -6.47 -6.50 13.41
N THR A 63 -7.45 -6.72 12.54
CA THR A 63 -8.52 -7.72 12.71
C THR A 63 -8.27 -9.01 11.93
N TYR A 64 -7.19 -9.08 11.14
CA TYR A 64 -6.86 -10.24 10.32
C TYR A 64 -6.76 -11.52 11.17
N GLN A 65 -7.54 -12.52 10.78
CA GLN A 65 -7.44 -13.88 11.30
C GLN A 65 -6.81 -14.76 10.22
N PRO A 66 -5.70 -15.47 10.50
CA PRO A 66 -5.14 -16.39 9.53
C PRO A 66 -6.16 -17.47 9.24
N LYS A 67 -6.58 -17.60 7.97
CA LYS A 67 -7.33 -18.77 7.55
C LYS A 67 -6.41 -19.96 7.76
N LYS A 68 -6.74 -20.87 8.69
CA LYS A 68 -6.13 -22.20 8.73
C LYS A 68 -6.30 -22.77 7.34
N SER A 69 -5.19 -23.04 6.65
CA SER A 69 -5.23 -23.83 5.42
C SER A 69 -5.92 -25.15 5.79
N ALA A 70 -7.15 -25.32 5.33
CA ALA A 70 -7.76 -26.63 5.27
C ALA A 70 -6.84 -27.47 4.40
N GLU A 71 -6.19 -28.42 5.05
CA GLU A 71 -5.69 -29.69 4.55
C GLU A 71 -4.97 -29.66 3.20
N ALA A 72 -3.67 -29.97 3.30
CA ALA A 72 -3.04 -30.85 2.32
C ALA A 72 -3.92 -32.10 2.13
N GLU A 73 -4.83 -32.06 1.16
CA GLU A 73 -5.49 -33.25 0.65
C GLU A 73 -5.62 -33.12 -0.88
N ARG A 74 -4.51 -33.43 -1.56
CA ARG A 74 -4.38 -34.57 -2.48
C ARG A 74 -2.95 -34.70 -2.96
#